data_AF-A0A850JCN2-F1
#
_entry.id   AF-A0A850JCN2-F1
#
_cell.length_a   1.000
_cell.length_b   1.000
_cell.length_c   1.000
_cell.angle_alpha   90.00
_cell.angle_beta   90.00
_cell.angle_gamma   90.00
#
_symmetry.space_group_name_H-M   'P 1'
#
loop_
_entity.id
_entity.type
_entity.pdbx_description
1 polymer ?
#
loop_
_entity_poly.entity_id
_entity_poly.type
_entity_poly.pdbx_seq_one_letter_code
_entity_poly.pdbx_strand_id
1 'polypeptide(L)'
;MSPKPLEQVTLADLATKDDLKNLVTKDYLHQELNSLKQELRQEFRGEMGSLKEELRGEIGSAKRELRGELGSAVNLIMGELGKMSARQEEMAGTLARLVAKSEGVMQ
;
A
#
# COMPACT_ATOMS: atom_id res chain seq x y z
N MET A 1 -51.25 10.55 -33.42
CA MET A 1 -52.26 11.59 -33.66
C MET A 1 -51.55 12.78 -34.29
N SER A 2 -52.06 13.33 -35.39
CA SER A 2 -51.50 14.52 -36.01
C SER A 2 -51.78 15.73 -35.12
N PRO A 3 -50.79 16.62 -34.87
CA PRO A 3 -51.02 17.82 -34.08
C PRO A 3 -52.04 18.73 -34.76
N LYS A 4 -52.91 19.36 -33.96
CA LYS A 4 -53.90 20.34 -34.46
C LYS A 4 -53.16 21.48 -35.19
N PRO A 5 -53.72 22.02 -36.30
CA PRO A 5 -53.22 23.23 -36.93
C PRO A 5 -53.20 24.41 -35.95
N LEU A 6 -52.21 25.31 -36.06
CA LEU A 6 -52.00 26.43 -35.13
C LEU A 6 -53.25 27.33 -34.99
N GLU A 7 -54.02 27.47 -36.07
CA GLU A 7 -55.27 28.25 -36.13
C GLU A 7 -56.39 27.66 -35.27
N GLN A 8 -56.29 26.38 -34.88
CA GLN A 8 -57.29 25.65 -34.10
C GLN A 8 -56.85 25.38 -32.66
N VAL A 9 -55.68 25.87 -32.25
CA VAL A 9 -55.17 25.72 -30.88
C VAL A 9 -55.96 26.63 -29.96
N THR A 10 -56.52 26.05 -28.90
CA THR A 10 -57.24 26.76 -27.85
C THR A 10 -56.43 26.83 -26.56
N LEU A 11 -56.84 27.65 -25.60
CA LEU A 11 -56.21 27.73 -24.27
C LEU A 11 -56.19 26.38 -23.54
N ALA A 12 -57.17 25.50 -23.79
CA ALA A 12 -57.23 24.16 -23.20
C ALA A 12 -56.21 23.18 -23.81
N ASP A 13 -55.64 23.51 -24.98
CA ASP A 13 -54.62 22.71 -25.65
C ASP A 13 -53.19 23.09 -25.19
N LEU A 14 -53.03 24.16 -24.41
CA LEU A 14 -51.73 24.60 -23.89
C LEU A 14 -51.39 23.88 -22.58
N ALA A 15 -50.10 23.56 -22.40
CA ALA A 15 -49.59 23.04 -21.14
C ALA A 15 -49.89 24.02 -19.99
N THR A 16 -50.45 23.50 -18.91
CA THR A 16 -50.67 24.27 -17.69
C THR A 16 -49.36 24.48 -16.95
N LYS A 17 -49.34 25.44 -16.01
CA LYS A 17 -48.19 25.62 -15.11
C LYS A 17 -47.86 24.34 -14.35
N ASP A 18 -48.87 23.55 -13.99
CA ASP A 18 -48.69 22.29 -13.28
C ASP A 18 -48.05 21.21 -14.16
N ASP A 19 -48.39 21.16 -15.45
CA ASP A 19 -47.77 20.25 -16.43
C ASP A 19 -46.26 20.51 -16.59
N LEU A 20 -45.84 21.76 -16.39
CA LEU A 20 -44.44 22.18 -16.52
C LEU A 20 -43.61 22.01 -15.23
N LYS A 21 -44.23 21.83 -14.05
CA LYS A 21 -43.52 21.75 -12.75
C LYS A 21 -42.53 20.60 -12.65
N ASN A 22 -42.82 19.50 -13.36
CA ASN A 22 -41.99 18.30 -13.35
C ASN A 22 -41.00 18.25 -14.52
N LEU A 23 -40.95 19.29 -15.35
CA LEU A 23 -39.93 19.38 -16.40
C LEU A 23 -38.58 19.67 -15.76
N VAL A 24 -37.62 18.81 -16.08
CA VAL A 24 -36.23 19.00 -15.71
C VAL A 24 -35.69 20.24 -16.41
N THR A 25 -35.23 21.21 -15.62
CA THR A 25 -34.60 22.42 -16.14
C THR A 25 -33.11 22.17 -16.41
N LYS A 26 -32.53 22.97 -17.30
CA LYS A 26 -31.08 22.95 -17.55
C LYS A 26 -30.28 23.21 -16.27
N ASP A 27 -30.78 24.09 -15.41
CA ASP A 27 -30.13 24.44 -14.14
C ASP A 27 -30.14 23.27 -13.16
N TYR A 28 -31.26 22.53 -13.09
CA TYR A 28 -31.34 21.31 -12.30
C TYR A 28 -30.32 20.27 -12.77
N LEU A 29 -30.20 20.04 -14.08
CA LEU A 29 -29.21 19.11 -14.63
C LEU A 29 -27.77 19.56 -14.34
N HIS A 30 -27.46 20.85 -14.43
CA HIS A 30 -26.14 21.35 -14.07
C HIS A 30 -25.84 21.17 -12.58
N GLN A 31 -26.83 21.35 -11.72
CA GLN A 31 -26.67 21.16 -10.29
C GLN A 31 -26.38 19.68 -9.97
N GLU A 32 -27.22 18.77 -10.47
CA GLU A 32 -27.03 17.31 -10.29
C GLU A 32 -25.68 16.84 -10.82
N LEU A 33 -25.30 17.27 -12.03
CA LEU A 33 -24.01 16.90 -12.63
C LEU A 33 -22.83 17.43 -11.79
N ASN A 34 -22.93 18.65 -11.26
CA ASN A 34 -21.90 19.21 -10.40
C ASN A 34 -21.81 18.46 -9.07
N SER A 35 -22.93 18.09 -8.45
CA SER A 35 -22.97 17.27 -7.24
C SER A 35 -22.29 15.92 -7.47
N LEU A 36 -22.70 15.20 -8.52
CA LEU A 36 -22.12 13.90 -8.88
C LEU A 36 -20.61 14.01 -9.13
N LYS A 37 -20.17 15.07 -9.82
CA LYS A 37 -18.74 15.32 -10.06
C LYS A 37 -17.97 15.54 -8.75
N GLN A 38 -18.56 16.22 -7.77
CA GLN A 38 -17.91 16.42 -6.46
C GLN A 38 -17.86 15.13 -5.65
N GLU A 39 -18.93 14.34 -5.66
CA GLU A 39 -19.00 13.03 -5.00
C GLU A 39 -17.93 12.10 -5.56
N LEU A 40 -17.89 11.91 -6.87
CA LEU A 40 -16.88 11.08 -7.54
C LEU A 40 -15.45 11.54 -7.23
N ARG A 41 -15.22 12.87 -7.19
CA ARG A 41 -13.91 13.42 -6.86
C ARG A 41 -13.52 13.18 -5.40
N GLN A 42 -14.48 13.19 -4.47
CA GLN A 42 -14.24 12.91 -3.06
C GLN A 42 -13.96 11.42 -2.86
N GLU A 43 -14.76 10.55 -3.44
CA GLU A 43 -14.58 9.10 -3.41
C GLU A 43 -13.20 8.70 -3.95
N PHE A 44 -12.86 9.17 -5.15
CA PHE A 44 -11.56 8.88 -5.76
C PHE A 44 -10.37 9.37 -4.91
N ARG A 45 -10.49 10.54 -4.27
CA ARG A 45 -9.45 11.02 -3.34
C ARG A 45 -9.36 10.16 -2.08
N GLY A 46 -10.49 9.72 -1.56
CA GLY A 46 -10.57 8.83 -0.40
C GLY A 46 -9.88 7.50 -0.68
N GLU A 47 -10.26 6.84 -1.77
CA GLU A 47 -9.67 5.56 -2.21
C GLU A 47 -8.16 5.70 -2.44
N MET A 48 -7.74 6.73 -3.18
CA MET A 48 -6.32 6.97 -3.44
C MET A 48 -5.53 7.28 -2.17
N GLY A 49 -6.15 7.96 -1.20
CA GLY A 49 -5.57 8.20 0.12
C GLY A 49 -5.37 6.91 0.90
N SER A 50 -6.40 6.06 0.96
CA SER A 50 -6.35 4.75 1.62
C SER A 50 -5.28 3.84 1.00
N LEU A 51 -5.25 3.73 -0.32
CA LEU A 51 -4.25 2.93 -1.04
C LEU A 51 -2.82 3.39 -0.75
N LYS A 52 -2.60 4.71 -0.67
CA LYS A 52 -1.29 5.28 -0.36
C LYS A 52 -0.83 4.92 1.06
N GLU A 53 -1.72 4.97 2.04
CA GLU A 53 -1.38 4.61 3.42
C GLU A 53 -1.14 3.10 3.57
N GLU A 54 -1.93 2.26 2.89
CA GLU A 54 -1.73 0.81 2.84
C GLU A 54 -0.35 0.46 2.28
N LEU A 55 -0.01 0.97 1.10
CA LEU A 55 1.31 0.75 0.47
C LEU A 55 2.46 1.21 1.37
N ARG A 56 2.29 2.36 2.05
CA ARG A 56 3.30 2.87 2.98
C ARG A 56 3.47 1.95 4.19
N GLY A 57 2.37 1.39 4.70
CA GLY A 57 2.34 0.41 5.77
C GLY A 57 3.08 -0.88 5.38
N GLU A 58 2.75 -1.44 4.22
CA GLU A 58 3.37 -2.65 3.69
C GLU A 58 4.87 -2.49 3.49
N ILE A 59 5.30 -1.41 2.82
CA ILE A 59 6.73 -1.12 2.62
C ILE A 59 7.45 -0.95 3.96
N GLY A 60 6.80 -0.28 4.92
CA GLY A 60 7.33 -0.10 6.27
C GLY A 60 7.53 -1.43 7.01
N SER A 61 6.58 -2.35 6.88
CA SER A 61 6.65 -3.68 7.47
C SER A 61 7.74 -4.54 6.82
N ALA A 62 7.76 -4.61 5.48
CA ALA A 62 8.79 -5.35 4.74
C ALA A 62 10.21 -4.85 5.08
N LYS A 63 10.41 -3.54 5.22
CA LYS A 63 11.70 -2.96 5.64
C LYS A 63 12.12 -3.37 7.05
N ARG A 64 11.17 -3.50 7.98
CA ARG A 64 11.46 -3.95 9.36
C ARG A 64 11.82 -5.43 9.39
N GLU A 65 11.07 -6.25 8.66
CA GLU A 65 11.31 -7.69 8.54
C GLU A 65 12.71 -7.97 7.98
N LEU A 66 13.05 -7.38 6.83
CA LEU A 66 14.39 -7.51 6.22
C LEU A 66 15.52 -7.08 7.16
N ARG A 67 15.32 -6.02 7.95
CA ARG A 67 16.32 -5.59 8.95
C ARG A 67 16.45 -6.60 10.09
N GLY A 68 15.35 -7.18 10.55
CA GLY A 68 15.33 -8.22 11.58
C GLY A 68 16.01 -9.51 11.12
N GLU A 69 15.70 -9.95 9.91
CA GLU A 69 16.33 -11.13 9.29
C GLU A 69 17.84 -10.93 9.11
N LEU A 70 18.25 -9.78 8.54
CA LEU A 70 19.66 -9.48 8.34
C LEU A 70 20.41 -9.39 9.68
N GLY A 71 19.82 -8.74 10.69
CA GLY A 71 20.41 -8.68 12.03
C GLY A 71 20.57 -10.06 12.67
N SER A 72 19.57 -10.93 12.50
CA SER A 72 19.63 -12.32 12.98
C SER A 72 20.72 -13.12 12.27
N ALA A 73 20.83 -12.98 10.93
CA ALA A 73 21.87 -13.64 10.15
C ALA A 73 23.28 -13.18 10.58
N VAL A 74 23.48 -11.88 10.79
CA VAL A 74 24.75 -11.33 11.28
C VAL A 74 25.11 -11.91 12.66
N ASN A 75 24.14 -11.95 13.59
CA ASN A 75 24.37 -12.50 14.92
C ASN A 75 24.74 -14.00 14.87
N LEU A 76 24.10 -14.79 14.01
CA LEU A 76 24.44 -16.19 13.81
C LEU A 76 25.88 -16.34 13.29
N ILE A 77 26.25 -15.57 12.27
CA ILE A 77 27.61 -15.61 11.70
C ILE A 77 28.65 -15.22 12.76
N MET A 78 28.41 -14.14 13.52
CA MET A 78 29.32 -13.72 14.60
C MET A 78 29.45 -14.82 15.67
N GLY A 79 28.36 -15.48 16.03
CA GLY A 79 28.38 -16.59 16.98
C GLY A 79 29.20 -17.77 16.48
N GLU A 80 29.03 -18.17 15.22
CA GLU A 80 29.82 -19.25 14.61
C GLU A 80 31.31 -18.89 14.49
N LEU A 81 31.64 -17.65 14.09
CA LEU A 81 33.01 -17.17 14.05
C LEU A 81 33.68 -17.17 15.44
N GLY A 82 32.94 -16.80 16.48
CA GLY A 82 33.40 -16.89 17.87
C GLY A 82 33.72 -18.32 18.28
N LYS A 83 32.83 -19.27 17.98
CA LYS A 83 33.06 -20.71 18.23
C LYS A 83 34.28 -21.23 17.48
N MET A 84 34.45 -20.84 16.21
CA MET A 84 35.61 -21.24 15.41
C MET A 84 36.91 -20.70 16.00
N SER A 85 36.92 -19.44 16.44
CA SER A 85 38.09 -18.81 17.07
C SER A 85 38.49 -19.55 18.35
N ALA A 86 37.53 -19.89 19.20
CA ALA A 86 37.78 -20.66 20.43
C ALA A 86 38.37 -22.05 20.13
N ARG A 87 37.85 -22.76 19.11
CA ARG A 87 38.41 -24.05 18.67
C ARG A 87 39.84 -23.93 18.14
N GLN A 88 40.15 -22.86 17.40
CA GLN A 88 41.50 -22.62 16.90
C GLN A 88 42.49 -22.39 18.05
N GLU A 89 42.10 -21.64 19.07
CA GLU A 89 42.92 -21.40 20.27
C GLU A 89 43.19 -22.72 21.03
N GLU A 90 42.16 -23.54 21.24
CA GLU A 90 42.30 -24.85 21.87
C GLU A 90 43.24 -25.79 21.10
N MET A 91 43.09 -25.83 19.77
CA MET A 91 43.95 -26.62 18.90
C MET A 91 45.40 -26.13 18.94
N ALA A 92 45.62 -24.81 18.88
CA ALA A 92 46.95 -24.21 19.00
C ALA A 92 47.61 -24.57 20.34
N GLY A 93 46.87 -24.49 21.46
CA GLY A 93 47.36 -24.90 22.77
C GLY A 93 47.69 -26.40 22.86
N THR A 94 46.91 -27.24 22.19
CA THR A 94 47.18 -28.69 22.11
C THR A 94 48.43 -28.98 21.28
N LEU A 95 48.61 -28.31 20.14
CA LEU A 95 49.83 -28.42 19.33
C LEU A 95 51.07 -27.97 20.10
N ALA A 96 51.01 -26.83 20.79
CA ALA A 96 52.12 -26.33 21.61
C ALA A 96 52.58 -27.35 22.66
N ARG A 97 51.63 -28.01 23.33
CA ARG A 97 51.92 -29.08 24.31
C ARG A 97 52.56 -30.32 23.67
N LEU A 98 52.10 -30.73 22.50
CA LEU A 98 52.67 -31.86 21.78
C LEU A 98 54.11 -31.59 21.31
N VAL A 99 54.36 -30.39 20.78
CA VAL A 99 55.70 -29.96 20.36
C VAL A 99 56.66 -29.98 21.55
N ALA A 100 56.29 -29.33 22.66
CA ALA A 100 57.12 -29.31 23.87
C ALA A 100 57.44 -30.73 24.39
N LYS A 101 56.46 -31.65 24.35
CA LYS A 101 56.68 -33.05 24.72
C LYS A 101 57.63 -33.77 23.77
N SER A 102 57.54 -33.52 22.46
CA SER A 102 58.42 -34.16 21.46
C SER A 102 59.87 -33.67 21.54
N GLU A 103 60.08 -32.40 21.84
CA GLU A 103 61.41 -31.81 22.02
C GLU A 103 62.09 -32.33 23.29
N GLY A 104 61.35 -32.46 24.39
CA GLY A 104 61.86 -33.04 25.65
C GLY A 104 62.16 -34.54 25.60
N VAL A 105 61.72 -35.25 24.57
CA VAL A 105 62.04 -36.68 24.31
C VAL A 105 63.25 -36.81 23.37
N MET A 106 63.62 -35.75 22.65
CA MET A 106 64.77 -35.72 21.72
C MET A 106 66.10 -35.26 22.36
N GLN A 107 66.10 -34.81 23.62
CA GLN A 107 67.32 -34.55 24.41
C GLN A 107 67.66 -35.75 25.30
#